data_AF-A0A5P3XH67-F1
#
_entry.id   AF-A0A5P3XH67-F1
#
_cell.length_a   1.000
_cell.length_b   1.000
_cell.length_c   1.000
_cell.angle_alpha   90.00
_cell.angle_beta   90.00
_cell.angle_gamma   90.00
#
_symmetry.space_group_name_H-M   'P 1'
#
loop_
_entity.id
_entity.type
_entity.pdbx_description
1 polymer ?
#
loop_
_entity_poly.entity_id
_entity_poly.type
_entity_poly.pdbx_seq_one_letter_code
_entity_poly.pdbx_strand_id
1 'polypeptide(L)'
;MKRYNVFIDKIIENSPDFLTIEEDNETYLSFDYFVNNLSDKAMPWLFKVYLDKNFNIIVEDKISKYAEDKYSKYNLKIKDLNGNIFLNSDLMIIILNELNEANQLEYNDIERTFSLK
;
A
#
# COMPACT_ATOMS: atom_id res chain seq x y z
N MET A 1 -0.81 12.29 -5.04
CA MET A 1 0.49 12.33 -4.33
C MET A 1 0.41 13.01 -2.96
N LYS A 2 0.30 14.35 -2.82
CA LYS A 2 0.31 14.99 -1.48
C LYS A 2 -0.74 14.44 -0.50
N ARG A 3 -1.96 14.15 -0.97
CA ARG A 3 -3.02 13.51 -0.16
C ARG A 3 -2.67 12.08 0.25
N TYR A 4 -2.00 11.32 -0.62
CA TYR A 4 -1.55 9.95 -0.32
C TYR A 4 -0.51 9.94 0.78
N ASN A 5 0.49 10.83 0.68
CA ASN A 5 1.52 10.95 1.71
C ASN A 5 0.89 11.28 3.07
N VAL A 6 0.01 12.28 3.14
CA VAL A 6 -0.68 12.64 4.39
C VAL A 6 -1.47 11.47 4.97
N PHE A 7 -2.12 10.67 4.14
CA PHE A 7 -2.83 9.48 4.59
C PHE A 7 -1.87 8.39 5.08
N ILE A 8 -0.81 8.10 4.33
CA ILE A 8 0.20 7.08 4.65
C ILE A 8 0.94 7.45 5.94
N ASP A 9 1.40 8.68 6.08
CA ASP A 9 2.06 9.19 7.28
C ASP A 9 1.14 9.01 8.50
N LYS A 10 -0.14 9.37 8.35
CA LYS A 10 -1.13 9.20 9.41
C LYS A 10 -1.33 7.74 9.81
N ILE A 11 -1.43 6.79 8.87
CA ILE A 11 -1.63 5.38 9.24
C ILE A 11 -0.38 4.77 9.84
N ILE A 12 0.82 5.19 9.41
CA ILE A 12 2.10 4.78 10.00
C ILE A 12 2.20 5.31 11.44
N GLU A 13 1.96 6.60 11.66
CA GLU A 13 2.01 7.22 13.00
C GLU A 13 1.03 6.58 14.00
N ASN A 14 -0.11 6.07 13.52
CA ASN A 14 -1.11 5.42 14.36
C ASN A 14 -0.96 3.90 14.42
N SER A 15 0.03 3.32 13.73
CA SER A 15 0.24 1.88 13.73
C SER A 15 0.95 1.41 15.00
N PRO A 16 0.59 0.23 15.54
CA PRO A 16 1.41 -0.44 16.53
C PRO A 16 2.80 -0.78 15.98
N ASP A 17 3.84 -0.68 16.82
CA ASP A 17 5.25 -0.91 16.44
C ASP A 17 5.51 -2.25 15.72
N PHE A 18 4.75 -3.31 16.05
CA PHE A 18 4.94 -4.63 15.41
C PHE A 18 4.34 -4.73 14.00
N LEU A 19 3.58 -3.70 13.56
CA LEU A 19 3.05 -3.58 12.20
C LEU A 19 3.90 -2.66 11.34
N THR A 20 5.00 -2.13 11.87
CA THR A 20 5.99 -1.35 11.13
C THR A 20 7.38 -1.96 11.23
N ILE A 21 8.22 -1.64 10.25
CA ILE A 21 9.65 -1.93 10.26
C ILE A 21 10.37 -0.64 9.92
N GLU A 22 11.41 -0.30 10.67
CA GLU A 22 12.33 0.78 10.34
C GLU A 22 13.67 0.20 9.91
N GLU A 23 14.05 0.43 8.66
CA GLU A 23 15.30 -0.07 8.10
C GLU A 23 15.81 0.92 7.04
N ASP A 24 17.11 1.21 7.04
CA ASP A 24 17.75 2.11 6.08
C ASP A 24 17.11 3.51 5.98
N ASN A 25 16.64 4.07 7.11
CA ASN A 25 15.87 5.33 7.19
C ASN A 25 14.53 5.31 6.41
N GLU A 26 14.00 4.14 6.09
CA GLU A 26 12.66 3.96 5.53
C GLU A 26 11.78 3.22 6.53
N THR A 27 10.50 3.63 6.59
CA THR A 27 9.46 2.93 7.33
C THR A 27 8.65 2.08 6.38
N TYR A 28 8.47 0.82 6.74
CA TYR A 28 7.61 -0.13 6.04
C TYR A 28 6.39 -0.41 6.91
N LEU A 29 5.23 -0.58 6.28
CA LEU A 29 3.96 -0.85 6.95
C LEU A 29 3.42 -2.20 6.51
N SER A 30 2.86 -2.95 7.45
CA SER A 30 2.16 -4.21 7.17
C SER A 30 1.09 -4.00 6.11
N PHE A 31 1.13 -4.82 5.06
CA PHE A 31 0.16 -4.80 3.97
C PHE A 31 -1.26 -4.98 4.49
N ASP A 32 -1.48 -5.91 5.41
CA ASP A 32 -2.79 -6.19 5.99
C ASP A 32 -3.34 -4.98 6.74
N TYR A 33 -2.47 -4.29 7.50
CA TYR A 33 -2.86 -3.07 8.20
C TYR A 33 -3.18 -1.94 7.22
N PHE A 34 -2.39 -1.78 6.16
CA PHE A 34 -2.66 -0.83 5.09
C PHE A 34 -4.04 -1.08 4.45
N VAL A 35 -4.36 -2.33 4.10
CA VAL A 35 -5.64 -2.71 3.52
C VAL A 35 -6.81 -2.45 4.48
N ASN A 36 -6.66 -2.81 5.76
CA ASN A 36 -7.69 -2.58 6.77
C ASN A 36 -7.98 -1.08 6.99
N ASN A 37 -6.99 -0.20 6.78
CA ASN A 37 -7.19 1.25 6.81
C ASN A 37 -7.93 1.79 5.58
N LEU A 38 -7.99 1.04 4.48
CA LEU A 38 -8.79 1.37 3.31
C LEU A 38 -10.22 0.79 3.39
N SER A 39 -10.39 -0.36 4.05
CA SER A 39 -11.71 -0.93 4.31
C SER A 39 -11.61 -2.02 5.39
N ASP A 40 -12.48 -1.92 6.40
CA ASP A 40 -12.64 -2.93 7.46
C ASP A 40 -13.22 -4.26 6.95
N LYS A 41 -13.79 -4.26 5.74
CA LYS A 41 -14.39 -5.44 5.08
C LYS A 41 -13.47 -6.07 4.06
N ALA A 42 -12.38 -5.40 3.67
CA ALA A 42 -11.45 -5.94 2.70
C ALA A 42 -10.63 -7.06 3.33
N MET A 43 -10.58 -8.21 2.65
CA MET A 43 -9.67 -9.28 3.04
C MET A 43 -8.31 -9.03 2.38
N PRO A 44 -7.21 -8.85 3.13
CA PRO A 44 -5.91 -8.53 2.56
C PRO A 44 -5.46 -9.51 1.48
N TRP A 45 -5.62 -10.82 1.71
CA TRP A 45 -5.26 -11.83 0.71
C TRP A 45 -6.01 -11.64 -0.62
N LEU A 46 -7.32 -11.34 -0.56
CA LEU A 46 -8.13 -11.13 -1.76
C LEU A 46 -7.77 -9.81 -2.44
N PHE A 47 -7.46 -8.79 -1.65
CA PHE A 47 -6.95 -7.52 -2.15
C PHE A 47 -5.63 -7.70 -2.89
N LYS A 48 -4.72 -8.53 -2.37
CA LYS A 48 -3.47 -8.89 -3.04
C LYS A 48 -3.72 -9.57 -4.39
N VAL A 49 -4.65 -10.54 -4.46
CA VAL A 49 -5.07 -11.18 -5.72
C VAL A 49 -5.66 -10.16 -6.69
N TYR A 50 -6.43 -9.20 -6.18
CA TYR A 50 -6.97 -8.10 -6.98
C TYR A 50 -5.86 -7.23 -7.59
N LEU A 51 -4.84 -6.86 -6.80
CA LEU A 51 -3.69 -6.08 -7.27
C LEU A 51 -2.88 -6.83 -8.34
N ASP A 52 -2.67 -8.14 -8.17
CA ASP A 52 -2.06 -9.02 -9.19
C ASP A 52 -2.88 -8.96 -10.49
N LYS A 53 -4.15 -9.32 -10.41
CA LYS A 53 -4.99 -9.55 -11.61
C LYS A 53 -5.35 -8.29 -12.39
N ASN A 54 -5.48 -7.15 -11.71
CA ASN A 54 -5.98 -5.92 -12.33
C ASN A 54 -4.88 -4.90 -12.62
N PHE A 55 -3.82 -4.88 -11.82
CA PHE A 55 -2.76 -3.87 -11.94
C PHE A 55 -1.37 -4.46 -12.12
N ASN A 56 -1.19 -5.76 -11.91
CA ASN A 56 0.08 -6.45 -12.00
C ASN A 56 1.16 -5.76 -11.15
N ILE A 57 0.85 -5.35 -9.92
CA ILE A 57 1.78 -4.63 -9.03
C ILE A 57 2.54 -5.62 -8.15
N ILE A 58 1.80 -6.41 -7.36
CA ILE A 58 2.34 -7.42 -6.44
C ILE A 58 1.91 -8.78 -6.97
N VAL A 59 2.86 -9.62 -7.38
CA VAL A 59 2.64 -10.98 -7.91
C VAL A 59 3.48 -11.94 -7.10
N GLU A 60 2.84 -12.95 -6.50
CA GLU A 60 3.51 -13.94 -5.63
C GLU A 60 4.42 -13.28 -4.58
N ASP A 61 3.87 -12.28 -3.88
CA ASP A 61 4.54 -11.52 -2.81
C ASP A 61 5.78 -10.71 -3.24
N LYS A 62 5.99 -10.55 -4.56
CA LYS A 62 7.06 -9.75 -5.14
C LYS A 62 6.51 -8.61 -5.98
N ILE A 63 7.30 -7.56 -6.13
CA ILE A 63 6.99 -6.49 -7.09
C ILE A 63 7.16 -7.09 -8.48
N SER A 64 6.16 -6.92 -9.33
CA SER A 64 6.24 -7.43 -10.70
C SER A 64 7.24 -6.62 -11.51
N LYS A 65 7.87 -7.25 -12.50
CA LYS A 65 8.74 -6.55 -13.45
C LYS A 65 8.01 -5.42 -14.19
N TYR A 66 6.72 -5.59 -14.47
CA TYR A 66 5.90 -4.54 -15.09
C TYR A 66 5.83 -3.30 -14.19
N ALA A 67 5.65 -3.48 -12.88
CA ALA A 67 5.60 -2.38 -11.93
C ALA A 67 6.98 -1.72 -11.77
N GLU A 68 8.06 -2.50 -11.69
CA GLU A 68 9.43 -1.97 -11.67
C GLU A 68 9.72 -1.10 -12.90
N ASP A 69 9.31 -1.54 -14.09
CA ASP A 69 9.50 -0.79 -15.34
C ASP A 69 8.61 0.46 -15.39
N LYS A 70 7.29 0.33 -15.14
CA LYS A 70 6.30 1.42 -15.22
C LYS A 70 6.58 2.53 -14.20
N TYR A 71 7.00 2.17 -12.99
CA TYR A 71 7.24 3.11 -11.89
C TYR A 71 8.72 3.20 -11.51
N SER A 72 9.63 3.03 -12.48
CA SER A 72 11.09 3.09 -12.29
C SER A 72 11.65 4.34 -11.61
N LYS A 73 10.85 5.42 -11.48
CA LYS A 73 11.20 6.63 -10.73
C LYS A 73 10.97 6.51 -9.22
N TYR A 74 10.26 5.48 -8.78
CA TYR A 74 9.92 5.21 -7.39
C TYR A 74 10.78 4.07 -6.87
N ASN A 75 11.10 4.13 -5.59
CA ASN A 75 11.90 3.11 -4.93
C ASN A 75 10.98 2.01 -4.38
N LEU A 76 10.34 1.22 -5.25
CA LEU A 76 9.38 0.21 -4.82
C LEU A 76 10.09 -0.90 -4.02
N LYS A 77 9.63 -1.17 -2.79
CA LYS A 77 10.20 -2.25 -1.96
C LYS A 77 9.13 -3.03 -1.23
N ILE A 78 9.38 -4.33 -1.11
CA ILE A 78 8.64 -5.26 -0.25
C ILE A 78 9.65 -5.92 0.70
N LYS A 79 9.24 -6.06 1.97
CA LYS A 79 9.92 -6.91 2.95
C LYS A 79 8.97 -8.04 3.35
N ASP A 80 9.48 -9.26 3.36
CA ASP A 80 8.79 -10.43 3.90
C ASP A 80 9.44 -10.80 5.23
N LEU A 81 8.65 -10.74 6.31
CA LEU A 81 9.05 -11.25 7.62
C LEU A 81 8.09 -12.37 8.04
N ASN A 82 8.56 -13.61 7.94
CA ASN A 82 7.82 -14.81 8.34
C ASN A 82 6.45 -14.95 7.64
N GLY A 83 6.36 -14.57 6.36
CA GLY A 83 5.13 -14.60 5.56
C GLY A 83 4.29 -13.33 5.67
N ASN A 84 4.71 -12.35 6.47
CA ASN A 84 4.05 -11.05 6.56
C ASN A 84 4.71 -10.06 5.60
N ILE A 85 3.91 -9.47 4.73
CA ILE A 85 4.35 -8.52 3.72
C ILE A 85 4.30 -7.10 4.28
N PHE A 86 5.40 -6.38 4.14
CA PHE A 86 5.53 -4.99 4.50
C PHE A 86 5.88 -4.17 3.26
N LEU A 87 5.17 -3.07 3.07
CA LEU A 87 5.33 -2.16 1.94
C LEU A 87 6.00 -0.89 2.40
N ASN A 88 6.91 -0.34 1.60
CA ASN A 88 7.36 1.03 1.82
C ASN A 88 6.35 2.05 1.27
N SER A 89 6.52 3.32 1.65
CA SER A 89 5.59 4.40 1.28
C SER A 89 5.42 4.58 -0.22
N ASP A 90 6.48 4.43 -1.02
CA ASP A 90 6.41 4.53 -2.47
C ASP A 90 5.48 3.48 -3.08
N LEU A 91 5.57 2.23 -2.63
CA LEU A 91 4.70 1.16 -3.10
C LEU A 91 3.23 1.39 -2.68
N MET A 92 2.99 1.85 -1.45
CA MET A 92 1.64 2.24 -1.01
C MET A 92 1.07 3.38 -1.86
N ILE A 93 1.88 4.38 -2.19
CA ILE A 93 1.50 5.49 -3.09
C ILE A 93 1.08 4.97 -4.47
N ILE A 94 1.84 4.04 -5.05
CA ILE A 94 1.51 3.46 -6.36
C ILE A 94 0.19 2.69 -6.31
N ILE A 95 -0.02 1.88 -5.26
CA ILE A 95 -1.28 1.14 -5.08
C ILE A 95 -2.47 2.11 -5.01
N LEU A 96 -2.36 3.17 -4.19
CA LEU A 96 -3.40 4.19 -4.09
C LEU A 96 -3.64 4.91 -5.42
N ASN A 97 -2.58 5.18 -6.18
CA ASN A 97 -2.70 5.83 -7.48
C ASN A 97 -3.48 4.98 -8.48
N GLU A 98 -3.14 3.71 -8.63
CA GLU A 98 -3.83 2.80 -9.56
C GLU A 98 -5.29 2.58 -9.16
N LEU A 99 -5.57 2.43 -7.86
CA LEU A 99 -6.95 2.34 -7.37
C LEU A 99 -7.75 3.62 -7.67
N ASN A 100 -7.14 4.79 -7.47
CA ASN A 100 -7.80 6.06 -7.78
C ASN A 100 -8.06 6.23 -9.28
N GLU A 101 -7.09 5.89 -10.14
CA GLU A 101 -7.25 5.91 -11.60
C GLU A 101 -8.33 4.93 -12.08
N ALA A 102 -8.45 3.78 -11.42
CA ALA A 102 -9.53 2.80 -11.63
C ALA A 102 -10.85 3.18 -10.96
N ASN A 103 -10.96 4.39 -10.38
CA ASN A 103 -12.14 4.89 -9.67
C ASN A 103 -12.58 4.01 -8.48
N GLN A 104 -11.67 3.24 -7.88
CA GLN A 104 -11.91 2.33 -6.75
C GLN A 104 -11.68 2.99 -5.38
N LEU A 105 -11.20 4.23 -5.34
CA LEU A 105 -11.03 4.98 -4.11
C LEU A 105 -12.06 6.11 -3.97
N GLU A 106 -12.46 6.33 -2.74
CA GLU A 106 -13.11 7.53 -2.26
C GLU A 106 -12.18 8.25 -1.27
N TYR A 107 -12.17 9.59 -1.32
CA TYR A 107 -11.37 10.41 -0.42
C TYR A 107 -12.27 11.24 0.48
N ASN A 108 -12.05 11.13 1.80
CA ASN A 108 -12.72 11.97 2.79
C ASN A 108 -11.84 13.20 3.08
N ASP A 109 -12.26 14.37 2.61
CA ASP A 109 -11.51 15.63 2.81
C ASP A 109 -11.41 16.05 4.29
N ILE A 110 -12.39 15.69 5.12
CA ILE A 110 -12.44 16.07 6.55
C ILE A 110 -11.43 15.25 7.34
N GLU A 111 -11.49 13.93 7.19
CA GLU A 111 -10.65 13.00 7.95
C GLU A 111 -9.28 12.77 7.30
N ARG A 112 -9.14 13.21 6.04
CA ARG A 112 -7.95 13.01 5.18
C ARG A 112 -7.62 11.53 5.01
N THR A 113 -8.65 10.72 4.81
CA THR A 113 -8.57 9.27 4.66
C THR A 113 -9.00 8.84 3.26
N PHE A 114 -8.50 7.69 2.82
CA PHE A 114 -8.98 7.01 1.63
C PHE A 114 -9.74 5.75 2.05
N SER A 115 -10.82 5.43 1.33
CA SER A 115 -11.55 4.18 1.48
C SER A 115 -11.77 3.50 0.13
N LEU A 116 -11.87 2.17 0.13
CA LEU A 116 -12.33 1.41 -1.03
C LEU A 116 -13.84 1.68 -1.26
N LYS A 117 -14.25 1.76 -2.52
CA LYS A 117 -15.66 1.86 -2.92
C LYS A 117 -16.36 0.51 -2.92
#